data_AF-A0A5N5KTG7-F1
#
_entry.id   AF-A0A5N5KTG7-F1
#
_cell.length_a   1.000
_cell.length_b   1.000
_cell.length_c   1.000
_cell.angle_alpha   90.00
_cell.angle_beta   90.00
_cell.angle_gamma   90.00
#
_symmetry.space_group_name_H-M   'P 1'
#
loop_
_entity.id
_entity.type
_entity.pdbx_description
1 polymer ?
#
loop_
_entity_poly.entity_id
_entity_poly.type
_entity_poly.pdbx_seq_one_letter_code
_entity_poly.pdbx_strand_id
1 'polypeptide(L)'
;MIHHPVVPLFLGAFPMGLATIVEMIVLVCVPAWGSWAMTLAWALWWIDSIISIAICYYLPFVIMHLHDAKLPTVTAAWLLPIASSIVASALGGLVAEVLVDEQHALWTLVMSYVLWGTAIPLSMTCLVIYFHRLTMHHLPPREVIVSVFLPVAPLGQGAFAIMQFGKVAAKLFPKTGTLAAIETPAGDVLYVVGWVVGLIMWAYGLAWLAFALASISQGKFPFNLGWWGFTFPLGVWASATVSFGQEMPSTFFNVLGTIVSVIVTLLWLMVSIGTIRQVVSGHPFTAPDLNLWQTKNPSSQDNLRLVV
;
A
#
# COMPACT_ATOMS: atom_id res chain seq x y z
N MET A 1 -1.80 -17.08 -15.31
CA MET A 1 -1.42 -15.97 -14.41
C MET A 1 -0.66 -16.45 -13.17
N ILE A 2 -1.24 -17.33 -12.33
CA ILE A 2 -0.66 -17.80 -11.04
C ILE A 2 0.72 -18.50 -11.17
N HIS A 3 0.97 -19.17 -12.30
CA HIS A 3 2.27 -19.82 -12.55
C HIS A 3 3.41 -18.86 -12.93
N HIS A 4 3.12 -17.58 -13.22
CA HIS A 4 4.17 -16.61 -13.50
C HIS A 4 4.77 -16.10 -12.18
N PRO A 5 6.10 -15.96 -12.03
CA PRO A 5 6.73 -15.59 -10.76
C PRO A 5 6.53 -14.13 -10.30
N VAL A 6 5.83 -13.30 -11.08
CA VAL A 6 5.79 -11.83 -10.88
C VAL A 6 4.38 -11.28 -11.08
N VAL A 7 3.70 -11.66 -12.17
CA VAL A 7 2.34 -11.17 -12.48
C VAL A 7 1.33 -11.35 -11.33
N PRO A 8 1.29 -12.47 -10.58
CA PRO A 8 0.38 -12.63 -9.46
C PRO A 8 0.58 -11.61 -8.34
N LEU A 9 1.80 -11.08 -8.16
CA LEU A 9 2.08 -10.08 -7.12
C LEU A 9 1.24 -8.82 -7.28
N PHE A 10 0.86 -8.49 -8.51
CA PHE A 10 0.01 -7.33 -8.83
C PHE A 10 -1.46 -7.55 -8.49
N LEU A 11 -1.90 -8.75 -8.10
CA LEU A 11 -3.27 -8.94 -7.59
C LEU A 11 -3.54 -8.09 -6.35
N GLY A 12 -2.50 -7.76 -5.57
CA GLY A 12 -2.61 -6.82 -4.45
C GLY A 12 -3.06 -5.41 -4.88
N ALA A 13 -2.86 -5.01 -6.14
CA ALA A 13 -3.30 -3.72 -6.64
C ALA A 13 -4.83 -3.58 -6.71
N PHE A 14 -5.56 -4.70 -6.84
CA PHE A 14 -7.02 -4.68 -6.90
C PHE A 14 -7.65 -4.15 -5.61
N PRO A 15 -7.43 -4.75 -4.42
CA PRO A 15 -7.96 -4.20 -3.18
C PRO A 15 -7.36 -2.82 -2.86
N MET A 16 -6.06 -2.59 -3.13
CA MET A 16 -5.50 -1.24 -2.92
C MET A 16 -6.25 -0.15 -3.71
N GLY A 17 -6.66 -0.44 -4.95
CA GLY A 17 -7.50 0.46 -5.73
C GLY A 17 -8.88 0.68 -5.11
N LEU A 18 -9.55 -0.40 -4.69
CA LEU A 18 -10.84 -0.30 -3.99
C LEU A 18 -10.72 0.54 -2.71
N ALA A 19 -9.68 0.30 -1.91
CA ALA A 19 -9.42 1.04 -0.68
C ALA A 19 -9.30 2.55 -0.93
N THR A 20 -8.60 2.99 -2.00
CA THR A 20 -8.52 4.43 -2.34
C THR A 20 -9.88 5.05 -2.70
N ILE A 21 -10.78 4.27 -3.31
CA ILE A 21 -12.16 4.73 -3.60
C ILE A 21 -12.92 4.90 -2.28
N VAL A 22 -12.84 3.91 -1.39
CA VAL A 22 -13.50 3.94 -0.08
C VAL A 22 -12.96 5.08 0.77
N GLU A 23 -11.65 5.33 0.74
CA GLU A 23 -11.01 6.47 1.42
C GLU A 23 -11.65 7.79 0.98
N MET A 24 -11.86 8.00 -0.33
CA MET A 24 -12.51 9.21 -0.83
C MET A 24 -14.00 9.27 -0.47
N ILE A 25 -14.69 8.13 -0.39
CA ILE A 25 -16.07 8.09 0.14
C ILE A 25 -16.06 8.60 1.60
N VAL A 26 -15.13 8.13 2.43
CA VAL A 26 -15.01 8.57 3.83
C VAL A 26 -14.69 10.06 3.93
N LEU A 27 -13.71 10.54 3.18
CA LEU A 27 -13.21 11.92 3.30
C LEU A 27 -14.14 12.97 2.67
N VAL A 28 -14.84 12.63 1.57
CA VAL A 28 -15.62 13.59 0.78
C VAL A 28 -17.12 13.31 0.86
N CYS A 29 -17.52 12.07 0.66
CA CYS A 29 -18.93 11.72 0.54
C CYS A 29 -19.62 11.62 1.90
N VAL A 30 -18.97 11.11 2.96
CA VAL A 30 -19.59 11.03 4.29
C VAL A 30 -19.97 12.41 4.84
N PRO A 31 -19.09 13.43 4.82
CA PRO A 31 -19.46 14.78 5.25
C PRO A 31 -20.57 15.41 4.40
N ALA A 32 -20.62 15.11 3.10
CA ALA A 32 -21.58 15.73 2.17
C ALA A 32 -22.93 15.01 2.10
N TRP A 33 -22.94 13.68 2.20
CA TRP A 33 -24.10 12.81 1.93
C TRP A 33 -24.63 12.09 3.18
N GLY A 34 -23.88 12.08 4.28
CA GLY A 34 -24.32 11.58 5.58
C GLY A 34 -24.23 10.06 5.76
N SER A 35 -25.16 9.51 6.54
CA SER A 35 -25.06 8.17 7.13
C SER A 35 -25.04 7.02 6.12
N TRP A 36 -25.75 7.12 4.99
CA TRP A 36 -25.75 6.05 3.99
C TRP A 36 -24.39 5.88 3.32
N ALA A 37 -23.66 6.98 3.09
CA ALA A 37 -22.32 6.95 2.52
C ALA A 37 -21.32 6.33 3.51
N MET A 38 -21.53 6.56 4.82
CA MET A 38 -20.77 5.92 5.89
C MET A 38 -21.03 4.41 5.91
N THR A 39 -22.28 3.97 5.83
CA THR A 39 -22.62 2.53 5.75
C THR A 39 -22.04 1.88 4.49
N LEU A 40 -22.07 2.57 3.35
CA LEU A 40 -21.44 2.10 2.12
C LEU A 40 -19.92 1.93 2.29
N ALA A 41 -19.25 2.94 2.84
CA ALA A 41 -17.81 2.88 3.08
C ALA A 41 -17.44 1.71 4.01
N TRP A 42 -18.21 1.50 5.07
CA TRP A 42 -18.00 0.40 6.00
C TRP A 42 -18.21 -0.97 5.36
N ALA A 43 -19.26 -1.14 4.56
CA ALA A 43 -19.52 -2.39 3.84
C ALA A 43 -18.41 -2.71 2.81
N LEU A 44 -17.99 -1.71 2.04
CA LEU A 44 -16.89 -1.87 1.08
C LEU A 44 -15.56 -2.16 1.78
N TRP A 45 -15.30 -1.55 2.94
CA TRP A 45 -14.10 -1.82 3.72
C TRP A 45 -14.01 -3.27 4.21
N TRP A 46 -15.13 -3.89 4.60
CA TRP A 46 -15.14 -5.32 4.96
C TRP A 46 -14.79 -6.22 3.77
N ILE A 47 -15.38 -5.95 2.61
CA ILE A 47 -15.08 -6.66 1.36
C ILE A 47 -13.59 -6.52 1.02
N ASP A 48 -13.09 -5.28 1.05
CA ASP A 48 -11.69 -4.96 0.79
C ASP A 48 -10.73 -5.66 1.77
N SER A 49 -11.06 -5.64 3.06
CA SER A 49 -10.25 -6.26 4.13
C SER A 49 -10.13 -7.77 3.95
N ILE A 50 -11.24 -8.45 3.63
CA ILE A 50 -11.26 -9.91 3.39
C ILE A 50 -10.41 -10.26 2.16
N ILE A 51 -10.58 -9.52 1.07
CA ILE A 51 -9.80 -9.73 -0.17
C ILE A 51 -8.31 -9.47 0.10
N SER A 52 -8.00 -8.38 0.79
CA SER A 52 -6.63 -7.98 1.13
C SER A 52 -5.91 -9.03 1.96
N ILE A 53 -6.50 -9.51 3.06
CA ILE A 53 -5.84 -10.53 3.90
C ILE A 53 -5.72 -11.86 3.17
N ALA A 54 -6.72 -12.24 2.35
CA ALA A 54 -6.63 -13.44 1.54
C ALA A 54 -5.44 -13.38 0.57
N ILE A 55 -5.25 -12.25 -0.12
CA ILE A 55 -4.12 -12.03 -1.04
C ILE A 55 -2.78 -11.98 -0.28
N CYS A 56 -2.75 -11.29 0.86
CA CYS A 56 -1.57 -11.14 1.71
C CYS A 56 -1.02 -12.49 2.21
N TYR A 57 -1.87 -13.47 2.49
CA TYR A 57 -1.43 -14.82 2.86
C TYR A 57 -1.25 -15.76 1.66
N TYR A 58 -2.20 -15.76 0.72
CA TYR A 58 -2.22 -16.72 -0.38
C TYR A 58 -1.01 -16.56 -1.30
N LEU A 59 -0.62 -15.33 -1.66
CA LEU A 59 0.46 -15.13 -2.62
C LEU A 59 1.84 -15.49 -2.07
N PRO A 60 2.25 -15.07 -0.85
CA PRO A 60 3.48 -15.58 -0.25
C PRO A 60 3.49 -17.09 -0.15
N PHE A 61 2.37 -17.73 0.21
CA PHE A 61 2.27 -19.19 0.24
C PHE A 61 2.45 -19.82 -1.14
N VAL A 62 1.84 -19.27 -2.19
CA VAL A 62 2.04 -19.72 -3.58
C VAL A 62 3.50 -19.61 -3.99
N ILE A 63 4.19 -18.53 -3.63
CA ILE A 63 5.62 -18.36 -3.91
C ILE A 63 6.42 -19.47 -3.20
N MET A 64 6.15 -19.72 -1.92
CA MET A 64 6.83 -20.77 -1.14
C MET A 64 6.58 -22.18 -1.68
N HIS A 65 5.38 -22.44 -2.22
CA HIS A 65 4.96 -23.78 -2.62
C HIS A 65 5.21 -24.10 -4.10
N LEU A 66 4.98 -23.13 -4.99
CA LEU A 66 4.97 -23.35 -6.44
C LEU A 66 6.18 -22.76 -7.17
N HIS A 67 6.86 -21.76 -6.60
CA HIS A 67 7.92 -21.03 -7.30
C HIS A 67 9.29 -21.35 -6.71
N ASP A 68 10.25 -21.75 -7.54
CA ASP A 68 11.66 -21.88 -7.15
C ASP A 68 12.32 -20.49 -7.10
N ALA A 69 11.97 -19.71 -6.08
CA ALA A 69 12.45 -18.34 -5.91
C ALA A 69 13.92 -18.30 -5.47
N LYS A 70 14.80 -17.84 -6.34
CA LYS A 70 16.23 -17.65 -6.04
C LYS A 70 16.48 -16.23 -5.53
N LEU A 71 17.39 -16.07 -4.57
CA LEU A 71 17.69 -14.75 -3.99
C LEU A 71 17.97 -13.62 -5.02
N PRO A 72 18.70 -13.84 -6.14
CA PRO A 72 18.95 -12.78 -7.12
C PRO A 72 17.67 -12.28 -7.84
N THR A 73 16.62 -13.10 -7.90
CA THR A 73 15.36 -12.79 -8.59
C THR A 73 14.34 -12.11 -7.68
N VAL A 74 14.64 -11.97 -6.38
CA VAL A 74 13.80 -11.22 -5.44
C VAL A 74 13.78 -9.74 -5.84
N THR A 75 12.58 -9.19 -5.91
CA THR A 75 12.32 -7.79 -6.22
C THR A 75 11.43 -7.18 -5.15
N ALA A 76 11.41 -5.85 -5.06
CA ALA A 76 10.53 -5.15 -4.15
C ALA A 76 9.03 -5.37 -4.44
N ALA A 77 8.67 -5.93 -5.60
CA ALA A 77 7.29 -6.29 -5.94
C ALA A 77 6.69 -7.35 -5.00
N TRP A 78 7.52 -8.09 -4.25
CA TRP A 78 7.05 -9.00 -3.20
C TRP A 78 6.27 -8.28 -2.08
N LEU A 79 6.44 -6.96 -1.95
CA LEU A 79 5.68 -6.15 -1.02
C LEU A 79 4.24 -5.89 -1.47
N LEU A 80 3.92 -6.03 -2.77
CA LEU A 80 2.59 -5.65 -3.30
C LEU A 80 1.42 -6.46 -2.72
N PRO A 81 1.51 -7.81 -2.57
CA PRO A 81 0.46 -8.57 -1.90
C PRO A 81 0.27 -8.14 -0.45
N ILE A 82 1.36 -7.89 0.26
CA ILE A 82 1.35 -7.53 1.68
C ILE A 82 0.80 -6.11 1.87
N ALA A 83 1.13 -5.21 0.94
CA ALA A 83 0.68 -3.82 0.94
C ALA A 83 -0.85 -3.71 0.92
N SER A 84 -1.56 -4.64 0.26
CA SER A 84 -3.03 -4.65 0.27
C SER A 84 -3.62 -4.64 1.68
N SER A 85 -3.12 -5.50 2.58
CA SER A 85 -3.54 -5.53 3.97
C SER A 85 -3.16 -4.28 4.76
N ILE A 86 -2.01 -3.66 4.46
CA ILE A 86 -1.59 -2.41 5.13
C ILE A 86 -2.50 -1.25 4.71
N VAL A 87 -2.88 -1.19 3.44
CA VAL A 87 -3.78 -0.15 2.93
C VAL A 87 -5.19 -0.34 3.50
N ALA A 88 -5.73 -1.56 3.48
CA ALA A 88 -7.01 -1.88 4.11
C ALA A 88 -7.02 -1.56 5.62
N SER A 89 -5.91 -1.84 6.30
CA SER A 89 -5.71 -1.51 7.72
C SER A 89 -5.77 0.00 7.97
N ALA A 90 -5.02 0.80 7.22
CA ALA A 90 -5.04 2.26 7.32
C ALA A 90 -6.42 2.85 7.05
N LEU A 91 -7.09 2.37 6.00
CA LEU A 91 -8.45 2.76 5.65
C LEU A 91 -9.43 2.45 6.79
N GLY A 92 -9.27 1.31 7.45
CA GLY A 92 -10.12 0.93 8.57
C GLY A 92 -10.03 1.88 9.75
N GLY A 93 -8.87 2.50 9.97
CA GLY A 93 -8.72 3.61 10.93
C GLY A 93 -9.60 4.81 10.58
N LEU A 94 -9.60 5.23 9.30
CA LEU A 94 -10.45 6.33 8.83
C LEU A 94 -11.95 5.98 8.88
N VAL A 95 -12.31 4.76 8.50
CA VAL A 95 -13.69 4.28 8.58
C VAL A 95 -14.17 4.23 10.04
N ALA A 96 -13.32 3.75 10.96
CA ALA A 96 -13.65 3.71 12.38
C ALA A 96 -13.86 5.11 12.99
N GLU A 97 -13.16 6.14 12.50
CA GLU A 97 -13.33 7.52 12.98
C GLU A 97 -14.70 8.11 12.63
N VAL A 98 -15.29 7.74 11.48
CA VAL A 98 -16.57 8.30 11.03
C VAL A 98 -17.79 7.50 11.49
N LEU A 99 -17.61 6.28 12.01
CA LEU A 99 -18.71 5.41 12.44
C LEU A 99 -19.42 5.97 13.69
N VAL A 100 -20.75 6.06 13.61
CA VAL A 100 -21.61 6.50 14.71
C VAL A 100 -21.82 5.39 15.75
N ASP A 101 -21.94 4.13 15.29
CA ASP A 101 -22.05 2.97 16.17
C ASP A 101 -20.68 2.64 16.76
N GLU A 102 -20.56 2.81 18.07
CA GLU A 102 -19.31 2.64 18.81
C GLU A 102 -18.79 1.19 18.76
N GLN A 103 -19.69 0.21 18.67
CA GLN A 103 -19.32 -1.20 18.58
C GLN A 103 -18.80 -1.54 17.18
N HIS A 104 -19.43 -1.01 16.13
CA HIS A 104 -18.91 -1.13 14.77
C HIS A 104 -17.55 -0.42 14.62
N ALA A 105 -17.39 0.77 15.22
CA ALA A 105 -16.11 1.47 15.25
C ALA A 105 -15.03 0.63 15.96
N LEU A 106 -15.39 -0.02 17.08
CA LEU A 106 -14.47 -0.85 17.85
C LEU A 106 -14.03 -2.09 17.06
N TRP A 107 -14.97 -2.82 16.45
CA TRP A 107 -14.64 -3.97 15.60
C TRP A 107 -13.76 -3.56 14.42
N THR A 108 -14.08 -2.45 13.77
CA THR A 108 -13.30 -1.92 12.64
C THR A 108 -11.88 -1.59 13.07
N LEU A 109 -11.72 -0.91 14.21
CA LEU A 109 -10.41 -0.56 14.78
C LEU A 109 -9.59 -1.81 15.17
N VAL A 110 -10.20 -2.77 15.87
CA VAL A 110 -9.53 -4.02 16.28
C VAL A 110 -9.08 -4.81 15.06
N MET A 111 -9.94 -4.97 14.06
CA MET A 111 -9.58 -5.63 12.81
C MET A 111 -8.49 -4.87 12.05
N SER A 112 -8.49 -3.53 12.10
CA SER A 112 -7.42 -2.72 11.52
C SER A 112 -6.07 -3.00 12.17
N TYR A 113 -6.02 -3.14 13.51
CA TYR A 113 -4.83 -3.60 14.23
C TYR A 113 -4.39 -5.01 13.82
N VAL A 114 -5.31 -5.95 13.60
CA VAL A 114 -5.00 -7.31 13.13
C VAL A 114 -4.38 -7.30 11.73
N LEU A 115 -4.96 -6.53 10.81
CA LEU A 115 -4.44 -6.35 9.45
C LEU A 115 -3.03 -5.72 9.48
N TRP A 116 -2.84 -4.68 10.31
CA TRP A 116 -1.55 -4.03 10.50
C TRP A 116 -0.50 -4.98 11.08
N GLY A 117 -0.87 -5.69 12.16
CA GLY A 117 -0.01 -6.61 12.90
C GLY A 117 0.39 -7.84 12.09
N THR A 118 -0.38 -8.17 11.05
CA THR A 118 -0.01 -9.19 10.07
C THR A 118 0.95 -8.62 9.02
N ALA A 119 0.60 -7.49 8.43
CA ALA A 119 1.24 -7.03 7.22
C ALA A 119 2.56 -6.27 7.45
N ILE A 120 2.71 -5.57 8.58
CA ILE A 120 3.97 -4.88 8.91
C ILE A 120 5.12 -5.88 9.19
N PRO A 121 4.96 -6.90 10.05
CA PRO A 121 6.04 -7.88 10.26
C PRO A 121 6.42 -8.66 8.99
N LEU A 122 5.44 -9.04 8.18
CA LEU A 122 5.70 -9.66 6.87
C LEU A 122 6.48 -8.72 5.94
N SER A 123 6.10 -7.44 5.89
CA SER A 123 6.84 -6.43 5.12
C SER A 123 8.28 -6.28 5.61
N MET A 124 8.51 -6.24 6.93
CA MET A 124 9.87 -6.15 7.49
C MET A 124 10.73 -7.35 7.09
N THR A 125 10.15 -8.55 7.06
CA THR A 125 10.85 -9.76 6.59
C THR A 125 11.27 -9.61 5.12
N CYS A 126 10.36 -9.15 4.25
CA CYS A 126 10.68 -8.87 2.85
C CYS A 126 11.71 -7.76 2.69
N LEU A 127 11.67 -6.71 3.51
CA LEU A 127 12.64 -5.61 3.47
C LEU A 127 14.06 -6.07 3.83
N VAL A 128 14.20 -6.93 4.84
CA VAL A 128 15.51 -7.50 5.22
C VAL A 128 16.08 -8.35 4.09
N ILE A 129 15.26 -9.23 3.49
CA ILE A 129 15.68 -10.07 2.36
C ILE A 129 16.04 -9.21 1.15
N TYR A 130 15.24 -8.19 0.84
CA TYR A 130 15.49 -7.29 -0.27
C TYR A 130 16.75 -6.45 -0.07
N PHE A 131 16.98 -5.94 1.15
CA PHE A 131 18.21 -5.25 1.50
C PHE A 131 19.43 -6.16 1.30
N HIS A 132 19.37 -7.40 1.81
CA HIS A 132 20.43 -8.38 1.60
C HIS A 132 20.68 -8.68 0.11
N ARG A 133 19.61 -8.77 -0.69
CA ARG A 133 19.71 -8.93 -2.14
C ARG A 133 20.37 -7.73 -2.82
N LEU A 134 20.13 -6.50 -2.35
CA LEU A 134 20.76 -5.29 -2.88
C LEU A 134 22.23 -5.15 -2.47
N THR A 135 22.66 -5.72 -1.34
CA THR A 135 24.07 -5.71 -0.93
C THR A 135 24.89 -6.80 -1.64
N MET A 136 24.27 -7.94 -1.96
CA MET A 136 24.95 -9.06 -2.62
C MET A 136 24.88 -9.01 -4.16
N HIS A 137 23.92 -8.28 -4.73
CA HIS A 137 23.70 -8.19 -6.17
C HIS A 137 23.48 -6.75 -6.63
N HIS A 138 23.78 -6.47 -7.90
CA HIS A 138 23.58 -5.15 -8.53
C HIS A 138 22.14 -4.64 -8.38
N LEU A 139 21.95 -3.32 -8.43
CA LEU A 139 20.64 -2.68 -8.47
C LEU A 139 19.70 -3.32 -9.54
N PRO A 140 18.37 -3.25 -9.35
CA PRO A 140 17.43 -3.78 -10.33
C PRO A 140 17.69 -3.22 -11.75
N PRO A 141 17.37 -4.00 -12.82
CA PRO A 141 17.47 -3.52 -14.19
C PRO A 141 16.73 -2.18 -14.38
N ARG A 142 17.23 -1.35 -15.30
CA ARG A 142 16.72 0.03 -15.52
C ARG A 142 15.23 0.07 -15.87
N GLU A 143 14.71 -1.00 -16.46
CA GLU A 143 13.30 -1.14 -16.85
C GLU A 143 12.38 -1.20 -15.63
N VAL A 144 12.85 -1.74 -14.51
CA VAL A 144 12.09 -1.92 -13.27
C VAL A 144 12.66 -1.10 -12.11
N ILE A 145 13.58 -0.17 -12.38
CA ILE A 145 14.28 0.60 -11.34
C ILE A 145 13.32 1.37 -10.46
N VAL A 146 12.17 1.84 -10.98
CA VAL A 146 11.15 2.54 -10.19
C VAL A 146 10.62 1.71 -9.02
N SER A 147 10.67 0.38 -9.10
CA SER A 147 10.24 -0.50 -8.00
C SER A 147 11.05 -0.34 -6.71
N VAL A 148 12.24 0.29 -6.76
CA VAL A 148 13.06 0.60 -5.57
C VAL A 148 12.37 1.57 -4.60
N PHE A 149 11.29 2.24 -5.00
CA PHE A 149 10.47 3.07 -4.11
C PHE A 149 9.46 2.25 -3.30
N LEU A 150 9.09 1.04 -3.74
CA LEU A 150 8.09 0.19 -3.04
C LEU A 150 8.39 -0.07 -1.56
N PRO A 151 9.65 -0.22 -1.09
CA PRO A 151 9.98 -0.31 0.33
C PRO A 151 9.48 0.84 1.20
N VAL A 152 9.31 2.04 0.63
CA VAL A 152 8.78 3.20 1.36
C VAL A 152 7.30 3.02 1.69
N ALA A 153 6.55 2.26 0.89
CA ALA A 153 5.11 2.11 1.04
C ALA A 153 4.65 1.48 2.37
N PRO A 154 5.13 0.29 2.78
CA PRO A 154 4.72 -0.29 4.06
C PRO A 154 5.12 0.57 5.27
N LEU A 155 6.20 1.34 5.14
CA LEU A 155 6.70 2.22 6.19
C LEU A 155 5.84 3.48 6.31
N GLY A 156 5.52 4.13 5.19
CA GLY A 156 4.63 5.30 5.15
C GLY A 156 3.20 4.94 5.54
N GLN A 157 2.59 3.96 4.88
CA GLN A 157 1.20 3.58 5.15
C GLN A 157 1.05 3.00 6.56
N GLY A 158 2.02 2.20 7.02
CA GLY A 158 2.04 1.67 8.38
C GLY A 158 2.17 2.75 9.45
N ALA A 159 2.97 3.80 9.20
CA ALA A 159 3.09 4.95 10.09
C ALA A 159 1.79 5.76 10.17
N PHE A 160 1.16 6.01 9.02
CA PHE A 160 -0.14 6.67 8.98
C PHE A 160 -1.20 5.86 9.74
N ALA A 161 -1.28 4.55 9.48
CA ALA A 161 -2.26 3.65 10.10
C ALA A 161 -2.17 3.65 11.63
N ILE A 162 -0.98 3.41 12.19
CA ILE A 162 -0.80 3.30 13.64
C ILE A 162 -1.09 4.62 14.36
N MET A 163 -0.78 5.75 13.71
CA MET A 163 -1.16 7.08 14.21
C MET A 163 -2.68 7.27 14.22
N GLN A 164 -3.37 6.88 13.14
CA GLN A 164 -4.84 6.95 13.09
C GLN A 164 -5.49 6.05 14.13
N PHE A 165 -4.95 4.86 14.38
CA PHE A 165 -5.51 3.97 15.40
C PHE A 165 -5.41 4.56 16.80
N GLY A 166 -4.29 5.21 17.09
CA GLY A 166 -4.10 5.97 18.33
C GLY A 166 -5.16 7.05 18.51
N LYS A 167 -5.41 7.85 17.45
CA LYS A 167 -6.45 8.90 17.45
C LYS A 167 -7.85 8.36 17.72
N VAL A 168 -8.22 7.28 17.04
CA VAL A 168 -9.54 6.66 17.22
C VAL A 168 -9.63 6.02 18.60
N ALA A 169 -8.61 5.30 19.05
CA ALA A 169 -8.59 4.65 20.36
C ALA A 169 -8.77 5.64 21.51
N ALA A 170 -8.08 6.79 21.49
CA ALA A 170 -8.21 7.84 22.49
C ALA A 170 -9.67 8.34 22.64
N LYS A 171 -10.41 8.45 21.54
CA LYS A 171 -11.82 8.87 21.55
C LYS A 171 -12.80 7.72 21.86
N LEU A 172 -12.49 6.50 21.43
CA LEU A 172 -13.43 5.38 21.41
C LEU A 172 -13.38 4.51 22.67
N PHE A 173 -12.18 4.29 23.23
CA PHE A 173 -12.00 3.39 24.37
C PHE A 173 -12.75 3.87 25.63
N PRO A 174 -12.76 5.18 25.96
CA PRO A 174 -13.54 5.69 27.08
C PRO A 174 -15.05 5.47 26.92
N LYS A 175 -15.56 5.48 25.69
CA LYS A 175 -17.00 5.33 25.40
C LYS A 175 -17.46 3.87 25.48
N THR A 176 -16.62 2.97 24.99
CA THR A 176 -16.90 1.52 24.93
C THR A 176 -16.50 0.76 26.20
N GLY A 177 -15.84 1.41 27.16
CA GLY A 177 -15.26 0.74 28.33
C GLY A 177 -14.13 -0.25 27.98
N THR A 178 -13.52 -0.10 26.80
CA THR A 178 -12.47 -0.99 26.32
C THR A 178 -11.22 -0.85 27.18
N LEU A 179 -10.71 -1.97 27.69
CA LEU A 179 -9.55 -2.02 28.61
C LEU A 179 -9.74 -1.22 29.91
N ALA A 180 -10.98 -1.02 30.37
CA ALA A 180 -11.30 -0.27 31.60
C ALA A 180 -10.88 -0.96 32.92
N ALA A 181 -10.28 -2.15 32.87
CA ALA A 181 -9.81 -2.86 34.05
C ALA A 181 -8.60 -2.20 34.73
N ILE A 182 -7.96 -1.24 34.07
CA ILE A 182 -6.78 -0.50 34.54
C ILE A 182 -7.18 0.98 34.62
N GLU A 183 -6.76 1.70 35.67
CA GLU A 183 -7.07 3.13 35.84
C GLU A 183 -6.43 4.02 34.75
N THR A 184 -5.37 3.54 34.10
CA THR A 184 -4.68 4.25 33.03
C THR A 184 -5.56 4.41 31.79
N PRO A 185 -5.71 5.62 31.22
CA PRO A 185 -6.42 5.84 29.95
C PRO A 185 -5.75 5.11 28.78
N ALA A 186 -6.17 3.87 28.51
CA ALA A 186 -5.53 3.00 27.51
C ALA A 186 -5.54 3.60 26.09
N GLY A 187 -6.59 4.35 25.73
CA GLY A 187 -6.68 5.06 24.45
C GLY A 187 -5.59 6.12 24.28
N ASP A 188 -5.31 6.90 25.33
CA ASP A 188 -4.26 7.92 25.31
C ASP A 188 -2.87 7.30 25.23
N VAL A 189 -2.66 6.16 25.91
CA VAL A 189 -1.42 5.39 25.78
C VAL A 189 -1.22 4.93 24.35
N LEU A 190 -2.27 4.37 23.70
CA LEU A 190 -2.19 3.96 22.31
C LEU A 190 -1.97 5.14 21.35
N TYR A 191 -2.50 6.33 21.67
CA TYR A 191 -2.19 7.55 20.92
C TYR A 191 -0.70 7.89 20.96
N VAL A 192 -0.10 7.94 22.15
CA VAL A 192 1.33 8.23 22.31
C VAL A 192 2.20 7.15 21.67
N VAL A 193 1.86 5.87 21.88
CA VAL A 193 2.57 4.74 21.26
C VAL A 193 2.46 4.79 19.74
N GLY A 194 1.26 5.09 19.21
CA GLY A 194 1.04 5.24 17.77
C GLY A 194 1.90 6.34 17.17
N TRP A 195 2.02 7.48 17.86
CA TRP A 195 2.95 8.52 17.46
C TRP A 195 4.41 8.05 17.43
N VAL A 196 4.90 7.40 18.49
CA VAL A 196 6.30 6.91 18.57
C VAL A 196 6.58 5.89 17.47
N VAL A 197 5.74 4.86 17.36
CA VAL A 197 5.89 3.78 16.37
C VAL A 197 5.80 4.35 14.96
N GLY A 198 4.84 5.22 14.71
CA GLY A 198 4.70 5.88 13.42
C GLY A 198 5.94 6.69 13.05
N LEU A 199 6.52 7.45 14.00
CA LEU A 199 7.70 8.27 13.74
C LEU A 199 8.92 7.40 13.41
N ILE A 200 9.11 6.28 14.10
CA ILE A 200 10.16 5.30 13.80
C ILE A 200 10.00 4.75 12.38
N MET A 201 8.79 4.36 12.01
CA MET A 201 8.50 3.84 10.67
C MET A 201 8.72 4.90 9.59
N TRP A 202 8.25 6.13 9.82
CA TRP A 202 8.46 7.25 8.91
C TRP A 202 9.94 7.56 8.72
N ALA A 203 10.73 7.56 9.80
CA ALA A 203 12.17 7.78 9.77
C ALA A 203 12.90 6.63 9.04
N TYR A 204 12.46 5.39 9.22
CA TYR A 204 13.00 4.27 8.44
C TYR A 204 12.66 4.41 6.94
N GLY A 205 11.49 4.96 6.63
CA GLY A 205 11.10 5.31 5.26
C GLY A 205 12.07 6.27 4.57
N LEU A 206 12.66 7.22 5.31
CA LEU A 206 13.67 8.13 4.76
C LEU A 206 14.91 7.40 4.22
N ALA A 207 15.36 6.34 4.89
CA ALA A 207 16.51 5.57 4.44
C ALA A 207 16.24 4.92 3.08
N TRP A 208 15.07 4.29 2.94
CA TRP A 208 14.64 3.68 1.68
C TRP A 208 14.38 4.71 0.58
N LEU A 209 13.84 5.87 0.94
CA LEU A 209 13.68 6.98 0.00
C LEU A 209 15.05 7.49 -0.50
N ALA A 210 16.03 7.61 0.38
CA ALA A 210 17.39 7.98 0.00
C ALA A 210 18.03 6.94 -0.93
N PHE A 211 17.90 5.64 -0.63
CA PHE A 211 18.37 4.58 -1.52
C PHE A 211 17.67 4.59 -2.88
N ALA A 212 16.37 4.85 -2.89
CA ALA A 212 15.58 4.94 -4.12
C ALA A 212 16.05 6.10 -5.01
N LEU A 213 16.22 7.29 -4.42
CA LEU A 213 16.73 8.48 -5.11
C LEU A 213 18.16 8.26 -5.65
N ALA A 214 19.05 7.68 -4.83
CA ALA A 214 20.42 7.36 -5.23
C ALA A 214 20.49 6.30 -6.34
N SER A 215 19.51 5.38 -6.39
CA SER A 215 19.42 4.34 -7.41
C SER A 215 19.00 4.91 -8.77
N ILE A 216 17.99 5.80 -8.79
CA ILE A 216 17.53 6.42 -10.05
C ILE A 216 18.50 7.49 -10.58
N SER A 217 19.40 8.03 -9.75
CA SER A 217 20.42 8.97 -10.20
C SER A 217 21.58 8.32 -10.98
N GLN A 218 21.67 6.99 -11.00
CA GLN A 218 22.75 6.24 -11.68
C GLN A 218 22.60 6.19 -13.21
N GLY A 219 21.50 6.69 -13.77
CA GLY A 219 21.33 6.75 -15.22
C GLY A 219 19.89 7.02 -15.65
N LYS A 220 19.72 7.29 -16.94
CA LYS A 220 18.40 7.47 -17.55
C LYS A 220 17.70 6.12 -17.67
N PHE A 221 16.40 6.10 -17.43
CA PHE A 221 15.51 4.96 -17.62
C PHE A 221 14.32 5.38 -18.49
N PRO A 222 13.86 4.53 -19.41
CA PRO A 222 12.76 4.86 -20.31
C PRO A 222 11.42 4.90 -19.56
N PHE A 223 10.48 5.68 -20.09
CA PHE A 223 9.10 5.69 -19.59
C PHE A 223 8.42 4.34 -19.87
N ASN A 224 7.83 3.73 -18.84
CA ASN A 224 7.03 2.52 -18.94
C ASN A 224 5.94 2.51 -17.85
N LEU A 225 5.03 1.54 -17.89
CA LEU A 225 3.91 1.47 -16.94
C LEU A 225 4.38 1.30 -15.47
N GLY A 226 5.59 0.80 -15.24
CA GLY A 226 6.21 0.71 -13.92
C GLY A 226 6.47 2.07 -13.25
N TRP A 227 6.36 3.18 -13.98
CA TRP A 227 6.42 4.53 -13.40
C TRP A 227 5.29 4.83 -12.40
N TRP A 228 4.18 4.09 -12.45
CA TRP A 228 3.17 4.12 -11.40
C TRP A 228 3.74 3.74 -10.01
N GLY A 229 4.89 3.07 -9.96
CA GLY A 229 5.62 2.81 -8.72
C GLY A 229 6.17 4.06 -8.01
N PHE A 230 6.15 5.25 -8.65
CA PHE A 230 6.50 6.50 -7.97
C PHE A 230 5.38 7.03 -7.08
N THR A 231 4.12 6.89 -7.50
CA THR A 231 3.00 7.60 -6.87
C THR A 231 2.61 6.98 -5.55
N PHE A 232 2.39 5.66 -5.53
CA PHE A 232 1.87 5.00 -4.34
C PHE A 232 2.82 5.10 -3.12
N PRO A 233 4.11 4.71 -3.19
CA PRO A 233 4.99 4.77 -2.01
C PRO A 233 5.23 6.19 -1.50
N LEU A 234 5.40 7.16 -2.40
CA LEU A 234 5.56 8.56 -2.03
C LEU A 234 4.26 9.15 -1.48
N GLY A 235 3.11 8.76 -2.04
CA GLY A 235 1.79 9.21 -1.60
C GLY A 235 1.49 8.78 -0.17
N VAL A 236 1.68 7.51 0.17
CA VAL A 236 1.43 7.03 1.54
C VAL A 236 2.43 7.61 2.55
N TRP A 237 3.68 7.85 2.14
CA TRP A 237 4.65 8.54 2.98
C TRP A 237 4.30 10.03 3.16
N ALA A 238 3.75 10.68 2.14
CA ALA A 238 3.17 12.03 2.26
C ALA A 238 1.99 12.04 3.24
N SER A 239 1.07 11.07 3.16
CA SER A 239 -0.06 10.95 4.10
C SER A 239 0.40 10.83 5.54
N ALA A 240 1.42 10.03 5.82
CA ALA A 240 2.03 9.95 7.16
C ALA A 240 2.64 11.29 7.59
N THR A 241 3.36 11.97 6.69
CA THR A 241 3.98 13.28 6.95
C THR A 241 2.91 14.34 7.27
N VAL A 242 1.81 14.37 6.53
CA VAL A 242 0.66 15.26 6.77
C VAL A 242 0.00 14.94 8.10
N SER A 243 -0.21 13.66 8.42
CA SER A 243 -0.76 13.23 9.71
C SER A 243 0.10 13.72 10.88
N PHE A 244 1.43 13.61 10.79
CA PHE A 244 2.33 14.19 11.80
C PHE A 244 2.23 15.72 11.91
N GLY A 245 2.01 16.43 10.80
CA GLY A 245 1.81 17.88 10.80
C GLY A 245 0.48 18.32 11.43
N GLN A 246 -0.53 17.45 11.40
CA GLN A 246 -1.83 17.68 12.06
C GLN A 246 -1.78 17.40 13.56
N GLU A 247 -1.03 16.37 13.97
CA GLU A 247 -0.95 15.94 15.37
C GLU A 247 0.15 16.64 16.18
N MET A 248 1.16 17.21 15.50
CA MET A 248 2.19 18.01 16.14
C MET A 248 2.09 19.48 15.69
N PRO A 249 2.33 20.45 16.58
CA PRO A 249 2.47 21.86 16.21
C PRO A 249 3.81 22.11 15.49
N SER A 250 4.05 21.41 14.37
CA SER A 250 5.31 21.39 13.65
C SER A 250 5.14 21.97 12.25
N THR A 251 5.66 23.19 12.06
CA THR A 251 5.75 23.81 10.72
C THR A 251 6.57 22.95 9.75
N PHE A 252 7.57 22.21 10.26
CA PHE A 252 8.39 21.31 9.44
C PHE A 252 7.54 20.24 8.75
N PHE A 253 6.73 19.48 9.51
CA PHE A 253 5.90 18.42 8.92
C PHE A 253 4.80 18.98 8.01
N ASN A 254 4.24 20.15 8.34
CA ASN A 254 3.25 20.81 7.48
C ASN A 254 3.84 21.24 6.13
N VAL A 255 5.02 21.87 6.13
CA VAL A 255 5.71 22.28 4.90
C VAL A 255 6.18 21.06 4.10
N LEU A 256 6.82 20.09 4.76
CA LEU A 256 7.30 18.88 4.09
C LEU A 256 6.15 18.07 3.49
N GLY A 257 5.06 17.87 4.24
CA GLY A 257 3.86 17.19 3.76
C GLY A 257 3.30 17.88 2.52
N THR A 258 3.18 19.21 2.54
CA THR A 258 2.72 20.00 1.38
C THR A 258 3.62 19.81 0.16
N ILE A 259 4.95 19.93 0.33
CA ILE A 259 5.92 19.77 -0.76
C ILE A 259 5.82 18.37 -1.38
N VAL A 260 5.82 17.33 -0.56
CA VAL A 260 5.78 15.95 -1.03
C VAL A 260 4.45 15.65 -1.71
N SER A 261 3.32 16.12 -1.17
CA SER A 261 2.01 15.99 -1.81
C SER A 261 1.99 16.64 -3.19
N VAL A 262 2.54 17.85 -3.35
CA VAL A 262 2.66 18.52 -4.66
C VAL A 262 3.51 17.70 -5.63
N ILE A 263 4.66 17.18 -5.17
CA ILE A 263 5.52 16.31 -5.98
C ILE A 263 4.75 15.07 -6.45
N VAL A 264 4.02 14.41 -5.55
CA VAL A 264 3.21 13.22 -5.87
C VAL A 264 2.13 13.56 -6.89
N THR A 265 1.44 14.70 -6.76
CA THR A 265 0.44 15.15 -7.74
C THR A 265 1.07 15.39 -9.12
N LEU A 266 2.23 16.04 -9.17
CA LEU A 266 2.93 16.28 -10.44
C LEU A 266 3.41 14.98 -11.09
N LEU A 267 3.93 14.04 -10.30
CA LEU A 267 4.32 12.71 -10.77
C LEU A 267 3.10 11.95 -11.29
N TRP A 268 1.98 11.98 -10.57
CA TRP A 268 0.73 11.38 -11.02
C TRP A 268 0.27 11.96 -12.37
N LEU A 269 0.23 13.29 -12.52
CA LEU A 269 -0.12 13.94 -13.80
C LEU A 269 0.81 13.51 -14.94
N MET A 270 2.12 13.50 -14.69
CA MET A 270 3.12 13.09 -15.68
C MET A 270 2.90 11.64 -16.13
N VAL A 271 2.73 10.71 -15.18
CA VAL A 271 2.53 9.30 -15.46
C VAL A 271 1.18 9.07 -16.17
N SER A 272 0.10 9.72 -15.72
CA SER A 272 -1.21 9.66 -16.37
C SER A 272 -1.16 10.13 -17.82
N ILE A 273 -0.52 11.27 -18.10
CA ILE A 273 -0.35 11.77 -19.48
C ILE A 273 0.45 10.77 -20.31
N GLY A 274 1.54 10.23 -19.77
CA GLY A 274 2.35 9.20 -20.45
C GLY A 274 1.57 7.92 -20.73
N THR A 275 0.78 7.45 -19.77
CA THR A 275 -0.09 6.27 -19.92
C THR A 275 -1.16 6.52 -20.99
N ILE A 276 -1.86 7.65 -20.96
CA ILE A 276 -2.87 8.00 -21.96
C ILE A 276 -2.25 8.03 -23.36
N ARG A 277 -1.06 8.64 -23.52
CA ARG A 277 -0.34 8.66 -24.79
C ARG A 277 -0.03 7.26 -25.31
N GLN A 278 0.42 6.35 -24.44
CA GLN A 278 0.66 4.95 -24.83
C GLN A 278 -0.63 4.23 -25.21
N VAL A 279 -1.71 4.40 -24.44
CA VAL A 279 -3.03 3.82 -24.72
C VAL A 279 -3.54 4.27 -26.08
N VAL A 280 -3.49 5.57 -26.36
CA VAL A 280 -3.91 6.14 -27.65
C VAL A 280 -3.01 5.67 -28.79
N SER A 281 -1.71 5.48 -28.56
CA SER A 281 -0.78 4.95 -29.57
C SER A 281 -0.87 3.43 -29.76
N GLY A 282 -1.76 2.72 -29.05
CA GLY A 282 -1.97 1.28 -29.19
C GLY A 282 -0.87 0.39 -28.61
N HIS A 283 0.09 0.94 -27.87
CA HIS A 283 1.24 0.19 -27.33
C HIS A 283 0.97 -0.65 -26.06
N PRO A 284 0.01 -0.36 -25.16
CA PRO A 284 -0.10 -1.10 -23.89
C PRO A 284 -0.80 -2.45 -23.98
N PHE A 285 -1.35 -2.84 -25.14
CA PHE A 285 -2.05 -4.12 -25.30
C PHE A 285 -1.19 -5.24 -25.90
N THR A 286 0.09 -4.99 -26.22
CA THR A 286 1.01 -6.07 -26.58
C THR A 286 1.46 -6.77 -25.31
N ALA A 287 0.76 -7.83 -24.89
CA ALA A 287 1.22 -8.71 -23.81
C ALA A 287 2.45 -9.50 -24.30
N PRO A 288 3.69 -9.12 -23.93
CA PRO A 288 4.90 -9.79 -24.44
C PRO A 288 4.93 -11.25 -23.95
N ASP A 289 4.38 -11.48 -22.75
CA ASP A 289 4.25 -12.81 -22.13
C ASP A 289 3.24 -13.70 -22.86
N LEU A 290 2.21 -13.11 -23.49
CA LEU A 290 1.28 -13.87 -24.34
C LEU A 290 1.99 -14.31 -25.63
N ASN A 291 2.77 -13.43 -26.24
CA ASN A 291 3.57 -13.76 -27.43
C ASN A 291 4.64 -14.82 -27.12
N LEU A 292 5.28 -14.73 -25.95
CA LEU A 292 6.25 -15.71 -25.45
C LEU A 292 5.61 -17.05 -25.06
N TRP A 293 4.37 -17.04 -24.56
CA TRP A 293 3.61 -18.26 -24.28
C TRP A 293 3.10 -18.91 -25.57
N GLN A 294 2.60 -18.13 -26.53
CA GLN A 294 2.16 -18.61 -27.84
C GLN A 294 3.32 -19.25 -28.63
N THR A 295 4.52 -18.67 -28.54
CA THR A 295 5.73 -19.26 -29.14
C THR A 295 6.21 -20.53 -28.43
N LYS A 296 5.95 -20.68 -27.11
CA LYS A 296 6.27 -21.91 -26.37
C LYS A 296 5.21 -23.01 -26.47
N ASN A 297 3.94 -22.66 -26.73
CA ASN A 297 2.79 -23.59 -26.78
C ASN A 297 1.94 -23.40 -28.06
N PRO A 298 2.47 -23.78 -29.24
CA PRO A 298 1.81 -23.52 -30.53
C PRO A 298 0.45 -24.22 -30.71
N SER A 299 0.18 -25.33 -30.02
CA SER A 299 -1.07 -26.10 -30.11
C SER A 299 -2.31 -25.40 -29.51
N SER A 300 -2.13 -24.26 -28.84
CA SER A 300 -3.21 -23.47 -28.27
C SER A 300 -3.83 -22.46 -29.24
N GLN A 301 -3.20 -22.21 -30.40
CA GLN A 301 -3.72 -21.30 -31.43
C GLN A 301 -4.98 -21.84 -32.11
N ASP A 302 -5.11 -23.17 -32.25
CA ASP A 302 -6.23 -23.78 -32.98
C ASP A 302 -7.54 -23.77 -32.18
N ASN A 303 -7.47 -23.82 -30.85
CA ASN A 303 -8.66 -23.85 -29.99
C ASN A 303 -9.33 -22.47 -29.78
N LEU A 304 -8.60 -21.38 -30.02
CA LEU A 304 -9.13 -20.01 -29.87
C LEU A 304 -9.76 -19.45 -31.15
N ARG A 305 -9.54 -20.07 -32.31
CA ARG A 305 -10.23 -19.70 -33.57
C ARG A 305 -11.66 -20.22 -33.67
N LEU A 306 -12.08 -21.10 -32.75
CA LEU A 306 -13.44 -21.66 -32.70
C LEU A 306 -14.37 -20.93 -31.74
N VAL A 307 -13.90 -19.86 -31.08
CA VAL A 307 -14.71 -19.00 -30.20
C VAL A 307 -14.48 -17.54 -30.58
N VAL A 308 -14.90 -17.18 -31.79
CA VAL A 308 -15.22 -15.81 -32.19
C VAL A 308 -16.66 -15.79 -32.65
#